data_AF-A0A0D2JVZ5-F1
#
_entry.id   AF-A0A0D2JVZ5-F1
#
_cell.length_a   1.000
_cell.length_b   1.000
_cell.length_c   1.000
_cell.angle_alpha   90.00
_cell.angle_beta   90.00
_cell.angle_gamma   90.00
#
_symmetry.space_group_name_H-M   'P 1'
#
loop_
_entity.id
_entity.type
_entity.pdbx_description
1 polymer ?
#
loop_
_entity_poly.entity_id
_entity_poly.type
_entity_poly.pdbx_seq_one_letter_code
_entity_poly.pdbx_strand_id
1 'polypeptide(L)'
;MQTTYDTSGNREDLSDLITNISPEDTPFFTMAPKTKATNTYHETQKDSLADAAENAQLEGWSIGDVTHTTPDRVGGYSQILIKDVEVSDTQKAVNQAGVKNAYDYQVTKRLKEIARDIEFACIKGTGAAGDATHARKIKGVMAWMTTNATDNAGTTALTEDGYNDMLQTVWQNGGHPDVTLVNGTLKRVFSGFTAGSTKNVESKSKKLIASVDVYESDFGLQKIVLERYINNDDVAILEKDLWEVAFLRKTKHVPLAKVGDSTRGYVRAELALVARNEAGNGKIENCDIS
;
A
#
# COMPACT_ATOMS: atom_id res chain seq x y z
N MET A 1 32.01 40.38 -37.84
CA MET A 1 31.93 39.02 -37.26
C MET A 1 30.47 38.78 -36.98
N GLN A 2 29.80 37.95 -37.78
CA GLN A 2 28.38 37.63 -37.55
C GLN A 2 28.30 36.72 -36.33
N THR A 3 27.75 37.24 -35.23
CA THR A 3 27.66 36.48 -33.98
C THR A 3 26.33 35.73 -33.90
N THR A 4 26.23 34.78 -32.98
CA THR A 4 24.95 34.12 -32.66
C THR A 4 23.89 35.10 -32.16
N TYR A 5 24.29 36.32 -31.74
CA TYR A 5 23.41 37.42 -31.37
C TYR A 5 22.86 38.21 -32.56
N ASP A 6 23.53 38.16 -33.73
CA ASP A 6 23.16 38.94 -34.93
C ASP A 6 22.44 38.10 -36.00
N THR A 7 22.12 36.83 -35.69
CA THR A 7 21.57 35.85 -36.65
C THR A 7 20.24 35.29 -36.17
N SER A 8 19.14 35.69 -36.82
CA SER A 8 17.77 35.27 -36.48
C SER A 8 17.38 33.86 -36.92
N GLY A 9 18.28 33.15 -37.64
CA GLY A 9 18.05 31.80 -38.16
C GLY A 9 18.56 30.66 -37.27
N ASN A 10 19.09 30.96 -36.08
CA ASN A 10 19.63 29.95 -35.16
C ASN A 10 18.47 29.15 -34.54
N ARG A 11 18.51 27.82 -34.66
CA ARG A 11 17.51 26.93 -34.06
C ARG A 11 17.72 26.81 -32.55
N GLU A 12 16.63 26.60 -31.84
CA GLU A 12 16.63 26.29 -30.40
C GLU A 12 17.27 24.91 -30.16
N ASP A 13 18.04 24.81 -29.07
CA ASP A 13 18.59 23.55 -28.57
C ASP A 13 17.71 23.05 -27.43
N LEU A 14 17.27 21.81 -27.50
CA LEU A 14 16.41 21.18 -26.50
C LEU A 14 17.03 19.86 -26.07
N SER A 15 17.26 19.70 -24.77
CA SER A 15 17.81 18.47 -24.22
C SER A 15 16.82 17.31 -24.33
N ASP A 16 17.31 16.14 -24.76
CA ASP A 16 16.54 14.90 -24.86
C ASP A 16 16.23 14.25 -23.49
N LEU A 17 16.71 14.81 -22.38
CA LEU A 17 16.51 14.23 -21.05
C LEU A 17 15.16 14.68 -20.46
N ILE A 18 14.26 13.72 -20.23
CA ILE A 18 13.02 13.94 -19.49
C ILE A 18 13.17 13.40 -18.08
N THR A 19 13.24 14.30 -17.09
CA THR A 19 13.26 13.94 -15.67
C THR A 19 11.85 13.99 -15.08
N ASN A 20 11.48 12.97 -14.30
CA ASN A 20 10.23 12.93 -13.56
C ASN A 20 10.53 12.81 -12.06
N ILE A 21 10.07 13.78 -11.27
CA ILE A 21 10.20 13.80 -9.81
C ILE A 21 9.02 13.12 -9.09
N SER A 22 8.00 12.71 -9.83
CA SER A 22 6.80 12.16 -9.23
C SER A 22 7.10 10.83 -8.52
N PRO A 23 6.63 10.60 -7.28
CA PRO A 23 6.97 9.41 -6.51
C PRO A 23 6.37 8.13 -7.10
N GLU A 24 7.19 7.18 -7.54
CA GLU A 24 6.73 5.94 -8.20
C GLU A 24 6.60 4.75 -7.23
N ASP A 25 6.92 4.97 -5.95
CA ASP A 25 6.96 3.93 -4.93
C ASP A 25 5.54 3.43 -4.59
N THR A 26 5.41 2.10 -4.47
CA THR A 26 4.17 1.39 -4.11
C THR A 26 4.49 0.25 -3.14
N PRO A 27 5.01 0.56 -1.93
CA PRO A 27 5.57 -0.44 -1.04
C PRO A 27 4.53 -1.49 -0.59
N PHE A 28 3.29 -1.09 -0.24
CA PHE A 28 2.24 -2.02 0.16
C PHE A 28 1.81 -2.92 -1.01
N PHE A 29 1.48 -2.36 -2.16
CA PHE A 29 1.08 -3.15 -3.33
C PHE A 29 2.20 -4.08 -3.82
N THR A 30 3.47 -3.69 -3.64
CA THR A 30 4.63 -4.52 -3.98
C THR A 30 4.75 -5.71 -3.03
N MET A 31 4.60 -5.50 -1.71
CA MET A 31 4.78 -6.56 -0.71
C MET A 31 3.55 -7.47 -0.55
N ALA A 32 2.34 -6.96 -0.80
CA ALA A 32 1.12 -7.73 -0.60
C ALA A 32 1.03 -8.94 -1.56
N PRO A 33 0.69 -10.13 -1.06
CA PRO A 33 0.40 -11.31 -1.87
C PRO A 33 -0.66 -11.03 -2.95
N LYS A 34 -0.43 -11.52 -4.17
CA LYS A 34 -1.32 -11.29 -5.33
C LYS A 34 -2.03 -12.58 -5.73
N THR A 35 -3.34 -12.53 -5.87
CA THR A 35 -4.19 -13.66 -6.27
C THR A 35 -5.13 -13.29 -7.42
N LYS A 36 -5.97 -14.23 -7.85
CA LYS A 36 -6.99 -14.02 -8.89
C LYS A 36 -8.38 -14.03 -8.24
N ALA A 37 -9.14 -12.96 -8.47
CA ALA A 37 -10.56 -12.93 -8.16
C ALA A 37 -11.37 -13.49 -9.34
N THR A 38 -12.51 -14.12 -9.05
CA THR A 38 -13.47 -14.63 -10.05
C THR A 38 -14.79 -13.86 -10.05
N ASN A 39 -15.00 -12.98 -9.07
CA ASN A 39 -16.19 -12.15 -8.96
C ASN A 39 -15.81 -10.74 -8.47
N THR A 40 -16.76 -9.81 -8.51
CA THR A 40 -16.58 -8.42 -8.09
C THR A 40 -16.63 -8.22 -6.58
N TYR A 41 -17.13 -9.21 -5.85
CA TYR A 41 -16.94 -9.37 -4.42
C TYR A 41 -16.05 -10.60 -4.22
N HIS A 42 -14.85 -10.40 -3.67
CA HIS A 42 -13.87 -11.46 -3.42
C HIS A 42 -13.84 -11.76 -1.94
N GLU A 43 -14.01 -13.04 -1.60
CA GLU A 43 -14.12 -13.50 -0.21
C GLU A 43 -13.08 -14.57 0.07
N THR A 44 -12.51 -14.50 1.26
CA THR A 44 -11.69 -15.53 1.89
C THR A 44 -12.42 -16.08 3.10
N GLN A 45 -12.05 -17.27 3.55
CA GLN A 45 -12.55 -17.83 4.80
C GLN A 45 -11.52 -17.66 5.90
N LYS A 46 -11.98 -17.36 7.11
CA LYS A 46 -11.18 -17.38 8.33
C LYS A 46 -11.80 -18.37 9.31
N ASP A 47 -10.96 -19.00 10.09
CA ASP A 47 -11.39 -19.90 11.16
C ASP A 47 -10.57 -19.59 12.41
N SER A 48 -11.11 -19.96 13.56
CA SER A 48 -10.46 -19.77 14.85
C SER A 48 -10.45 -21.08 15.62
N LEU A 49 -9.33 -21.35 16.30
CA LEU A 49 -9.29 -22.39 17.30
C LEU A 49 -9.98 -21.90 18.58
N ALA A 50 -10.53 -22.84 19.35
CA ALA A 50 -10.99 -22.52 20.69
C ALA A 50 -9.79 -22.10 21.57
N ASP A 51 -10.05 -21.19 22.51
CA ASP A 51 -9.04 -20.77 23.48
C ASP A 51 -8.48 -21.96 24.25
N ALA A 52 -7.19 -21.91 24.57
CA ALA A 52 -6.56 -22.92 25.40
C ALA A 52 -7.21 -22.92 26.79
N ALA A 53 -7.74 -24.07 27.20
CA ALA A 53 -8.34 -24.28 28.51
C ALA A 53 -7.76 -25.54 29.17
N GLU A 54 -7.96 -25.67 30.48
CA GLU A 54 -7.62 -26.91 31.18
C GLU A 54 -8.43 -28.07 30.59
N ASN A 55 -7.74 -29.05 30.01
CA ASN A 55 -8.35 -30.19 29.34
C ASN A 55 -7.96 -31.51 30.03
N ALA A 56 -8.24 -31.60 31.34
CA ALA A 56 -8.08 -32.82 32.11
C ALA A 56 -9.38 -33.64 32.06
N GLN A 57 -9.26 -34.93 31.72
CA GLN A 57 -10.39 -35.85 31.69
C GLN A 57 -10.19 -36.98 32.71
N LEU A 58 -11.28 -37.43 33.33
CA LEU A 58 -11.26 -38.56 34.27
C LEU A 58 -10.95 -39.89 33.56
N GLU A 59 -10.38 -40.85 34.29
CA GLU A 59 -10.25 -42.22 33.80
C GLU A 59 -11.66 -42.82 33.57
N GLY A 60 -11.93 -43.26 32.33
CA GLY A 60 -13.25 -43.71 31.90
C GLY A 60 -14.13 -42.63 31.25
N TRP A 61 -13.60 -41.44 30.96
CA TRP A 61 -14.32 -40.40 30.24
C TRP A 61 -14.81 -40.86 28.86
N SER A 62 -16.09 -40.58 28.57
CA SER A 62 -16.71 -40.82 27.28
C SER A 62 -17.00 -39.51 26.56
N ILE A 63 -16.79 -39.50 25.24
CA ILE A 63 -17.07 -38.34 24.40
C ILE A 63 -18.56 -38.00 24.39
N GLY A 64 -18.89 -36.73 24.61
CA GLY A 64 -20.24 -36.18 24.42
C GLY A 64 -20.51 -35.79 22.97
N ASP A 65 -21.64 -35.13 22.74
CA ASP A 65 -21.98 -34.60 21.42
C ASP A 65 -20.96 -33.55 20.96
N VAL A 66 -20.37 -33.79 19.80
CA VAL A 66 -19.37 -32.90 19.20
C VAL A 66 -20.09 -31.82 18.38
N THR A 67 -19.85 -30.56 18.72
CA THR A 67 -20.28 -29.41 17.91
C THR A 67 -19.10 -28.91 17.10
N HIS A 68 -19.28 -28.78 15.78
CA HIS A 68 -18.28 -28.20 14.89
C HIS A 68 -18.65 -26.74 14.58
N THR A 69 -17.68 -25.84 14.70
CA THR A 69 -17.80 -24.47 14.20
C THR A 69 -17.50 -24.45 12.70
N THR A 70 -18.19 -23.58 11.96
CA THR A 70 -17.94 -23.36 10.53
C THR A 70 -17.13 -22.08 10.33
N PRO A 71 -16.17 -22.06 9.39
CA PRO A 71 -15.38 -20.86 9.10
C PRO A 71 -16.23 -19.66 8.70
N ASP A 72 -15.85 -18.47 9.19
CA ASP A 72 -16.44 -17.19 8.80
C ASP A 72 -15.94 -16.76 7.41
N ARG A 73 -16.74 -15.94 6.72
CA ARG A 73 -16.38 -15.36 5.41
C ARG A 73 -16.04 -13.88 5.58
N VAL A 74 -14.91 -13.47 5.00
CA VAL A 74 -14.45 -12.07 4.98
C VAL A 74 -14.17 -11.69 3.53
N GLY A 75 -14.65 -10.52 3.09
CA GLY A 75 -14.46 -10.14 1.70
C GLY A 75 -14.52 -8.66 1.40
N GLY A 76 -14.01 -8.31 0.22
CA GLY A 76 -13.87 -6.95 -0.28
C GLY A 76 -14.38 -6.80 -1.70
N TYR A 77 -14.80 -5.58 -2.04
CA TYR A 77 -15.27 -5.24 -3.39
C TYR A 77 -14.11 -4.88 -4.32
N SER A 78 -14.23 -5.27 -5.59
CA SER A 78 -13.29 -4.88 -6.63
C SER A 78 -13.54 -3.44 -7.08
N GLN A 79 -12.47 -2.66 -7.22
CA GLN A 79 -12.51 -1.32 -7.78
C GLN A 79 -11.88 -1.31 -9.17
N ILE A 80 -12.51 -0.60 -10.09
CA ILE A 80 -11.97 -0.35 -11.43
C ILE A 80 -11.14 0.93 -11.35
N LEU A 81 -9.88 0.84 -11.73
CA LEU A 81 -8.98 1.98 -11.88
C LEU A 81 -8.64 2.15 -13.36
N ILE A 82 -8.78 3.37 -13.88
CA ILE A 82 -8.56 3.70 -15.29
C ILE A 82 -7.73 4.98 -15.39
N LYS A 83 -6.78 4.97 -16.34
CA LYS A 83 -6.09 6.17 -16.82
C LYS A 83 -6.15 6.22 -18.35
N ASP A 84 -6.72 7.28 -18.86
CA ASP A 84 -6.89 7.55 -20.28
C ASP A 84 -5.63 8.19 -20.91
N VAL A 85 -5.43 7.88 -22.18
CA VAL A 85 -4.36 8.41 -23.01
C VAL A 85 -4.90 8.75 -24.40
N GLU A 86 -4.57 9.95 -24.86
CA GLU A 86 -4.93 10.45 -26.17
C GLU A 86 -3.79 11.31 -26.72
N VAL A 87 -3.42 11.07 -27.98
CA VAL A 87 -2.39 11.83 -28.69
C VAL A 87 -2.85 12.04 -30.13
N SER A 88 -2.75 13.28 -30.63
CA SER A 88 -3.07 13.58 -32.04
C SER A 88 -2.04 12.96 -32.99
N ASP A 89 -2.47 12.60 -34.20
CA ASP A 89 -1.57 11.98 -35.18
C ASP A 89 -0.54 13.00 -35.70
N THR A 90 -0.87 14.30 -35.72
CA THR A 90 0.12 15.38 -35.95
C THR A 90 1.21 15.39 -34.87
N GLN A 91 0.86 15.26 -33.59
CA GLN A 91 1.85 15.23 -32.50
C GLN A 91 2.77 14.00 -32.58
N LYS A 92 2.28 12.89 -33.15
CA LYS A 92 3.08 11.69 -33.43
C LYS A 92 3.99 11.86 -34.65
N ALA A 93 3.62 12.72 -35.60
CA ALA A 93 4.41 13.00 -36.80
C ALA A 93 5.52 14.03 -36.55
N VAL A 94 5.35 14.94 -35.59
CA VAL A 94 6.36 15.92 -35.20
C VAL A 94 7.51 15.24 -34.44
N ASN A 95 8.75 15.59 -34.80
CA ASN A 95 9.94 15.12 -34.10
C ASN A 95 10.01 15.76 -32.70
N GLN A 96 10.03 14.93 -31.66
CA GLN A 96 10.09 15.36 -30.26
C GLN A 96 11.46 15.01 -29.67
N ALA A 97 12.10 16.00 -29.05
CA ALA A 97 13.29 15.74 -28.24
C ALA A 97 12.93 14.77 -27.09
N GLY A 98 13.76 13.76 -26.88
CA GLY A 98 13.61 12.79 -25.79
C GLY A 98 12.43 11.81 -25.90
N VAL A 99 11.57 11.90 -26.92
CA VAL A 99 10.38 11.03 -27.07
C VAL A 99 10.32 10.40 -28.46
N LYS A 100 10.59 9.10 -28.54
CA LYS A 100 10.53 8.33 -29.81
C LYS A 100 9.10 8.13 -30.31
N ASN A 101 8.17 7.88 -29.40
CA ASN A 101 6.74 7.76 -29.70
C ASN A 101 5.94 8.43 -28.59
N ALA A 102 5.28 9.52 -28.94
CA ALA A 102 4.47 10.32 -28.03
C ALA A 102 3.38 9.50 -27.33
N TYR A 103 2.78 8.53 -28.03
CA TYR A 103 1.73 7.70 -27.48
C TYR A 103 2.27 6.71 -26.44
N ASP A 104 3.34 5.98 -26.76
CA ASP A 104 3.92 4.98 -25.86
C ASP A 104 4.51 5.62 -24.60
N TYR A 105 5.07 6.82 -24.74
CA TYR A 105 5.53 7.63 -23.60
C TYR A 105 4.37 7.95 -22.64
N GLN A 106 3.23 8.40 -23.17
CA GLN A 106 2.04 8.67 -22.35
C GLN A 106 1.46 7.38 -21.74
N VAL A 107 1.45 6.26 -22.47
CA VAL A 107 1.03 4.95 -21.93
C VAL A 107 1.92 4.54 -20.75
N THR A 108 3.23 4.67 -20.88
CA THR A 108 4.19 4.34 -19.81
C THR A 108 3.97 5.21 -18.58
N LYS A 109 3.68 6.50 -18.78
CA LYS A 109 3.30 7.41 -17.70
C LYS A 109 2.00 6.98 -17.03
N ARG A 110 0.97 6.61 -17.80
CA ARG A 110 -0.31 6.11 -17.25
C ARG A 110 -0.16 4.80 -16.48
N LEU A 111 0.77 3.92 -16.88
CA LEU A 111 1.08 2.69 -16.14
C LEU A 111 1.70 2.96 -14.76
N LYS A 112 2.53 4.00 -14.63
CA LYS A 112 3.08 4.42 -13.35
C LYS A 112 2.03 5.11 -12.48
N GLU A 113 1.21 5.97 -13.08
CA GLU A 113 0.11 6.63 -12.38
C GLU A 113 -0.95 5.63 -11.88
N ILE A 114 -1.29 4.60 -12.64
CA ILE A 114 -2.25 3.59 -12.17
C ILE A 114 -1.67 2.74 -11.03
N ALA A 115 -0.38 2.43 -11.04
CA ALA A 115 0.25 1.72 -9.93
C ALA A 115 0.15 2.54 -8.63
N ARG A 116 0.37 3.86 -8.74
CA ARG A 116 0.19 4.79 -7.64
C ARG A 116 -1.26 4.89 -7.15
N ASP A 117 -2.22 4.95 -8.07
CA ASP A 117 -3.65 4.96 -7.70
C ASP A 117 -4.07 3.66 -7.01
N ILE A 118 -3.48 2.52 -7.40
CA ILE A 118 -3.70 1.22 -6.73
C ILE A 118 -3.20 1.28 -5.30
N GLU A 119 -1.99 1.80 -5.08
CA GLU A 119 -1.44 1.99 -3.73
C GLU A 119 -2.35 2.87 -2.88
N PHE A 120 -2.76 4.03 -3.41
CA PHE A 120 -3.68 4.94 -2.73
C PHE A 120 -4.99 4.24 -2.35
N ALA A 121 -5.59 3.48 -3.27
CA ALA A 121 -6.82 2.75 -3.01
C ALA A 121 -6.64 1.64 -1.98
N CYS A 122 -5.49 0.95 -2.00
CA CYS A 122 -5.16 -0.09 -1.02
C CYS A 122 -4.93 0.49 0.37
N ILE A 123 -4.39 1.70 0.52
CA ILE A 123 -4.15 2.30 1.83
C ILE A 123 -5.40 3.03 2.36
N LYS A 124 -5.96 3.96 1.57
CA LYS A 124 -7.02 4.90 1.99
C LYS A 124 -8.44 4.50 1.60
N GLY A 125 -8.62 3.39 0.88
CA GLY A 125 -9.94 2.96 0.43
C GLY A 125 -10.94 2.82 1.59
N THR A 126 -12.18 3.29 1.40
CA THR A 126 -13.23 3.21 2.45
C THR A 126 -14.06 1.94 2.37
N GLY A 127 -14.02 1.22 1.24
CA GLY A 127 -14.92 0.12 0.94
C GLY A 127 -16.30 0.61 0.52
N ALA A 128 -16.76 0.24 -0.67
CA ALA A 128 -18.13 0.49 -1.11
C ALA A 128 -18.57 -0.55 -2.15
N ALA A 129 -19.80 -1.07 -1.99
CA ALA A 129 -20.42 -2.03 -2.91
C ALA A 129 -20.75 -1.42 -4.29
N GLY A 130 -20.79 -0.09 -4.38
CA GLY A 130 -21.22 0.65 -5.56
C GLY A 130 -22.73 0.51 -5.83
N ASP A 131 -23.25 1.38 -6.68
CA ASP A 131 -24.61 1.36 -7.19
C ASP A 131 -24.64 1.97 -8.61
N ALA A 132 -25.84 2.26 -9.13
CA ALA A 132 -26.00 2.82 -10.47
C ALA A 132 -25.36 4.22 -10.65
N THR A 133 -25.12 4.94 -9.55
CA THR A 133 -24.59 6.31 -9.49
C THR A 133 -23.25 6.42 -8.77
N HIS A 134 -22.88 5.43 -7.96
CA HIS A 134 -21.63 5.40 -7.20
C HIS A 134 -20.76 4.20 -7.59
N ALA A 135 -19.48 4.45 -7.88
CA ALA A 135 -18.54 3.39 -8.19
C ALA A 135 -18.20 2.52 -6.97
N ARG A 136 -17.87 1.24 -7.22
CA ARG A 136 -17.24 0.37 -6.22
C ARG A 136 -15.91 0.93 -5.76
N LYS A 137 -15.64 0.78 -4.46
CA LYS A 137 -14.36 1.19 -3.86
C LYS A 137 -13.77 0.04 -3.06
N ILE A 138 -12.46 -0.12 -3.16
CA ILE A 138 -11.69 -1.03 -2.32
C ILE A 138 -11.81 -0.55 -0.86
N LYS A 139 -11.88 -1.51 0.06
CA LYS A 139 -11.65 -1.26 1.49
C LYS A 139 -10.15 -1.31 1.72
N GLY A 140 -9.57 -0.20 2.15
CA GLY A 140 -8.13 -0.02 2.32
C GLY A 140 -7.65 -0.50 3.69
N VAL A 141 -6.33 -0.59 3.85
CA VAL A 141 -5.64 -1.14 5.02
C VAL A 141 -6.12 -0.48 6.31
N MET A 142 -6.15 0.85 6.37
CA MET A 142 -6.58 1.61 7.56
C MET A 142 -8.05 1.38 7.92
N ALA A 143 -8.91 1.14 6.92
CA ALA A 143 -10.33 0.88 7.11
C ALA A 143 -10.61 -0.59 7.46
N TRP A 144 -9.73 -1.52 7.06
CA TRP A 144 -9.80 -2.91 7.44
C TRP A 144 -9.58 -3.09 8.93
N MET A 145 -8.52 -2.47 9.48
CA MET A 145 -8.15 -2.59 10.89
C MET A 145 -9.16 -1.88 11.80
N THR A 146 -9.88 -2.66 12.60
CA THR A 146 -10.92 -2.25 13.54
C THR A 146 -10.80 -2.91 14.91
N THR A 147 -10.24 -4.13 14.98
CA THR A 147 -10.05 -4.88 16.24
C THR A 147 -8.93 -4.28 17.06
N ASN A 148 -7.76 -4.07 16.46
CA ASN A 148 -6.61 -3.44 17.12
C ASN A 148 -6.46 -2.01 16.59
N ALA A 149 -7.17 -1.08 17.21
CA ALA A 149 -7.16 0.32 16.81
C ALA A 149 -7.08 1.24 18.04
N THR A 150 -6.07 2.10 18.05
CA THR A 150 -5.94 3.18 19.04
C THR A 150 -6.06 4.52 18.33
N ASP A 151 -6.89 5.41 18.87
CA ASP A 151 -7.02 6.80 18.42
C ASP A 151 -6.44 7.71 19.51
N ASN A 152 -5.35 8.40 19.20
CA ASN A 152 -4.67 9.34 20.10
C ASN A 152 -5.33 10.74 20.13
N ALA A 153 -6.40 10.93 19.34
CA ALA A 153 -7.22 12.14 19.28
C ALA A 153 -6.45 13.44 19.04
N GLY A 154 -5.26 13.38 18.45
CA GLY A 154 -4.36 14.51 18.21
C GLY A 154 -3.71 15.06 19.48
N THR A 155 -3.79 14.34 20.60
CA THR A 155 -3.31 14.82 21.92
C THR A 155 -2.13 14.04 22.46
N THR A 156 -1.94 12.80 22.00
CA THR A 156 -0.91 11.90 22.49
C THR A 156 0.12 11.68 21.39
N ALA A 157 1.37 12.03 21.66
CA ALA A 157 2.47 11.77 20.73
C ALA A 157 2.79 10.27 20.68
N LEU A 158 3.28 9.80 19.53
CA LEU A 158 3.73 8.42 19.40
C LEU A 158 4.98 8.18 20.27
N THR A 159 4.89 7.28 21.24
CA THR A 159 6.01 6.85 22.08
C THR A 159 6.42 5.42 21.76
N GLU A 160 7.63 5.04 22.17
CA GLU A 160 8.11 3.66 22.03
C GLU A 160 7.23 2.69 22.82
N ASP A 161 6.82 3.07 24.03
CA ASP A 161 5.89 2.28 24.86
C ASP A 161 4.53 2.12 24.17
N GLY A 162 3.93 3.20 23.65
CA GLY A 162 2.63 3.13 22.98
C GLY A 162 2.64 2.29 21.70
N TYR A 163 3.79 2.26 21.00
CA TYR A 163 3.99 1.36 19.86
C TYR A 163 4.09 -0.11 20.32
N ASN A 164 4.86 -0.39 21.38
CA ASN A 164 5.00 -1.74 21.92
C ASN A 164 3.69 -2.26 22.55
N ASP A 165 2.89 -1.40 23.18
CA ASP A 165 1.55 -1.72 23.69
C ASP A 165 0.60 -2.15 22.56
N MET A 166 0.70 -1.49 21.39
CA MET A 166 -0.06 -1.91 20.21
C MET A 166 0.43 -3.26 19.67
N LEU A 167 1.75 -3.50 19.62
CA LEU A 167 2.28 -4.81 19.24
C LEU A 167 1.84 -5.91 20.22
N GLN A 168 1.79 -5.60 21.52
CA GLN A 168 1.26 -6.51 22.53
C GLN A 168 -0.21 -6.83 22.28
N THR A 169 -1.02 -5.82 21.95
CA THR A 169 -2.44 -5.99 21.66
C THR A 169 -2.65 -6.89 20.44
N VAL A 170 -1.88 -6.69 19.37
CA VAL A 170 -1.92 -7.56 18.18
C VAL A 170 -1.51 -9.00 18.55
N TRP A 171 -0.46 -9.16 19.36
CA TRP A 171 -0.01 -10.48 19.80
C TRP A 171 -1.04 -11.20 20.68
N GLN A 172 -1.71 -10.50 21.60
CA GLN A 172 -2.78 -11.04 22.43
C GLN A 172 -3.96 -11.54 21.59
N ASN A 173 -4.21 -10.91 20.44
CA ASN A 173 -5.21 -11.32 19.46
C ASN A 173 -4.68 -12.36 18.44
N GLY A 174 -3.51 -12.95 18.71
CA GLY A 174 -2.93 -14.07 17.95
C GLY A 174 -2.17 -13.65 16.68
N GLY A 175 -1.89 -12.37 16.51
CA GLY A 175 -1.11 -11.85 15.38
C GLY A 175 0.40 -11.88 15.58
N HIS A 176 1.12 -11.93 14.47
CA HIS A 176 2.58 -11.82 14.42
C HIS A 176 2.98 -10.75 13.39
N PRO A 177 2.85 -9.46 13.75
CA PRO A 177 3.13 -8.38 12.82
C PRO A 177 4.61 -8.40 12.40
N ASP A 178 4.90 -7.99 11.17
CA ASP A 178 6.27 -7.98 10.61
C ASP A 178 6.63 -6.70 9.84
N VAL A 179 5.64 -5.88 9.50
CA VAL A 179 5.82 -4.64 8.75
C VAL A 179 5.00 -3.51 9.38
N THR A 180 5.66 -2.37 9.58
CA THR A 180 5.00 -1.14 10.01
C THR A 180 5.14 -0.09 8.92
N LEU A 181 4.01 0.42 8.44
CA LEU A 181 3.94 1.47 7.44
C LEU A 181 3.68 2.82 8.12
N VAL A 182 4.49 3.81 7.76
CA VAL A 182 4.41 5.18 8.32
C VAL A 182 4.74 6.22 7.28
N ASN A 183 4.25 7.45 7.49
CA ASN A 183 4.72 8.60 6.72
C ASN A 183 6.07 9.12 7.26
N GLY A 184 6.68 10.08 6.55
CA GLY A 184 7.98 10.66 6.88
C GLY A 184 8.05 11.32 8.25
N THR A 185 6.96 11.92 8.74
CA THR A 185 6.91 12.56 10.06
C THR A 185 7.13 11.53 11.17
N LEU A 186 6.30 10.49 11.23
CA LEU A 186 6.43 9.44 12.25
C LEU A 186 7.67 8.55 12.04
N LYS A 187 8.16 8.37 10.80
CA LYS A 187 9.46 7.69 10.59
C LYS A 187 10.61 8.37 11.33
N ARG A 188 10.58 9.71 11.48
CA ARG A 188 11.57 10.43 12.30
C ARG A 188 11.40 10.16 13.80
N VAL A 189 10.16 9.99 14.26
CA VAL A 189 9.85 9.58 15.64
C VAL A 189 10.39 8.17 15.92
N PHE A 190 10.13 7.20 15.03
CA PHE A 190 10.72 5.85 15.09
C PHE A 190 12.25 5.87 15.08
N SER A 191 12.87 6.80 14.34
CA SER A 191 14.33 6.98 14.33
C SER A 191 14.88 7.50 15.66
N GLY A 192 14.02 8.10 16.49
CA GLY A 192 14.32 8.56 17.84
C GLY A 192 14.07 7.51 18.93
N PHE A 193 13.47 6.35 18.62
CA PHE A 193 13.30 5.26 19.58
C PHE A 193 14.66 4.80 20.08
N THR A 194 14.73 4.54 21.38
CA THR A 194 16.02 4.47 22.10
C THR A 194 16.41 3.06 22.52
N ALA A 195 15.60 2.04 22.19
CA ALA A 195 15.86 0.61 22.44
C ALA A 195 17.35 0.30 22.61
N GLY A 196 17.80 0.24 23.86
CA GLY A 196 19.12 -0.26 24.26
C GLY A 196 20.33 0.28 23.50
N SER A 197 20.52 1.59 23.38
CA SER A 197 21.82 2.30 23.24
C SER A 197 23.02 1.52 22.65
N THR A 198 22.86 0.91 21.49
CA THR A 198 23.96 0.74 20.52
C THR A 198 23.38 0.99 19.15
N LYS A 199 23.25 2.28 18.80
CA LYS A 199 23.24 2.67 17.39
C LYS A 199 24.42 1.95 16.76
N ASN A 200 24.16 0.92 15.96
CA ASN A 200 25.18 0.08 15.35
C ASN A 200 26.07 0.95 14.46
N VAL A 201 27.13 1.50 15.05
CA VAL A 201 28.26 2.00 14.30
C VAL A 201 28.97 0.73 13.83
N GLU A 202 28.60 0.23 12.65
CA GLU A 202 29.45 -0.72 11.96
C GLU A 202 30.83 -0.07 11.83
N SER A 203 31.76 -0.52 12.67
CA SER A 203 33.11 0.02 12.85
C SER A 203 34.03 -0.16 11.62
N LYS A 204 33.46 -0.42 10.43
CA LYS A 204 34.18 -0.49 9.16
C LYS A 204 33.72 0.51 8.10
N SER A 205 32.61 1.21 8.33
CA SER A 205 32.16 2.30 7.44
C SER A 205 31.73 3.47 8.31
N LYS A 206 32.42 4.63 8.22
CA LYS A 206 32.07 5.87 8.92
C LYS A 206 30.74 6.46 8.42
N LYS A 207 29.64 5.72 8.54
CA LYS A 207 28.28 6.16 8.25
C LYS A 207 27.54 6.21 9.58
N LEU A 208 27.12 7.42 9.96
CA LEU A 208 26.17 7.59 11.06
C LEU A 208 24.80 7.14 10.53
N ILE A 209 24.33 5.95 10.91
CA ILE A 209 22.98 5.49 10.59
C ILE A 209 22.06 6.01 11.70
N ALA A 210 21.28 7.05 11.38
CA ALA A 210 20.32 7.65 12.30
C ALA A 210 18.89 7.12 12.10
N SER A 211 18.62 6.37 11.03
CA SER A 211 17.31 5.85 10.70
C SER A 211 17.14 4.40 11.16
N VAL A 212 16.00 4.10 11.79
CA VAL A 212 15.60 2.74 12.18
C VAL A 212 14.79 2.14 11.03
N ASP A 213 15.38 1.20 10.28
CA ASP A 213 14.68 0.48 9.20
C ASP A 213 14.10 -0.87 9.65
N VAL A 214 14.70 -1.46 10.69
CA VAL A 214 14.19 -2.63 11.39
C VAL A 214 14.21 -2.29 12.87
N TYR A 215 13.07 -2.42 13.52
CA TYR A 215 12.90 -2.29 14.96
C TYR A 215 12.71 -3.69 15.55
N GLU A 216 13.54 -4.07 16.51
CA GLU A 216 13.40 -5.32 17.24
C GLU A 216 12.64 -5.02 18.54
N SER A 217 11.42 -5.56 18.64
CA SER A 217 10.62 -5.49 19.85
C SER A 217 10.56 -6.86 20.52
N ASP A 218 10.02 -6.91 21.75
CA ASP A 218 9.73 -8.16 22.46
C ASP A 218 8.74 -9.06 21.70
N PHE A 219 7.99 -8.51 20.73
CA PHE A 219 7.00 -9.20 19.90
C PHE A 219 7.52 -9.58 18.51
N GLY A 220 8.80 -9.33 18.23
CA GLY A 220 9.48 -9.70 16.99
C GLY A 220 10.04 -8.53 16.18
N LEU A 221 10.53 -8.84 14.98
CA LEU A 221 11.15 -7.86 14.09
C LEU A 221 10.10 -7.11 13.28
N GLN A 222 10.11 -5.79 13.38
CA GLN A 222 9.24 -4.88 12.63
C GLN A 222 10.05 -4.13 11.59
N LYS A 223 9.74 -4.34 10.31
CA LYS A 223 10.32 -3.53 9.23
C LYS A 223 9.54 -2.22 9.10
N ILE A 224 10.19 -1.10 9.38
CA ILE A 224 9.55 0.22 9.29
C ILE A 224 9.68 0.76 7.86
N VAL A 225 8.61 0.72 7.08
CA VAL A 225 8.57 1.12 5.67
C VAL A 225 7.87 2.47 5.52
N LEU A 226 8.44 3.34 4.69
CA LEU A 226 7.83 4.62 4.35
C LEU A 226 6.69 4.42 3.35
N GLU A 227 5.50 4.86 3.72
CA GLU A 227 4.31 4.89 2.87
C GLU A 227 3.75 6.32 2.81
N ARG A 228 3.55 6.85 1.59
CA ARG A 228 3.17 8.26 1.37
C ARG A 228 1.67 8.49 1.56
N TYR A 229 0.85 7.45 1.42
CA TYR A 229 -0.60 7.52 1.51
C TYR A 229 -1.14 7.22 2.90
N ILE A 230 -0.30 6.86 3.86
CA ILE A 230 -0.68 6.91 5.27
C ILE A 230 -0.65 8.37 5.72
N ASN A 231 -1.59 8.77 6.60
CA ASN A 231 -1.61 10.13 7.12
C ASN A 231 -0.33 10.40 7.94
N ASN A 232 0.00 11.67 8.14
CA ASN A 232 1.28 12.04 8.76
C ASN A 232 1.35 11.66 10.26
N ASP A 233 0.20 11.38 10.85
CA ASP A 233 -0.12 11.13 12.25
C ASP A 233 -0.61 9.70 12.51
N ASP A 234 -0.65 8.85 11.47
CA ASP A 234 -1.12 7.47 11.56
C ASP A 234 0.02 6.46 11.38
N VAL A 235 -0.12 5.32 12.04
CA VAL A 235 0.74 4.14 11.94
C VAL A 235 -0.12 2.93 11.57
N ALA A 236 0.31 2.18 10.56
CA ALA A 236 -0.29 0.89 10.24
C ALA A 236 0.71 -0.23 10.54
N ILE A 237 0.32 -1.20 11.34
CA ILE A 237 1.10 -2.37 11.74
C ILE A 237 0.47 -3.58 11.10
N LEU A 238 1.24 -4.32 10.32
CA LEU A 238 0.75 -5.34 9.41
C LEU A 238 1.50 -6.64 9.61
N GLU A 239 0.76 -7.75 9.49
CA GLU A 239 1.30 -9.06 9.17
C GLU A 239 1.08 -9.30 7.68
N LYS A 240 2.14 -9.19 6.88
CA LYS A 240 2.04 -9.12 5.40
C LYS A 240 1.28 -10.31 4.78
N ASP A 241 1.39 -11.50 5.38
CA ASP A 241 0.85 -12.75 4.85
C ASP A 241 -0.68 -12.87 5.05
N LEU A 242 -1.25 -12.03 5.92
CA LEU A 242 -2.69 -11.90 6.13
C LEU A 242 -3.36 -10.97 5.11
N TRP A 243 -2.61 -10.31 4.23
CA TRP A 243 -3.16 -9.45 3.19
C TRP A 243 -3.22 -10.16 1.84
N GLU A 244 -4.22 -9.81 1.04
CA GLU A 244 -4.39 -10.35 -0.30
C GLU A 244 -4.92 -9.30 -1.27
N VAL A 245 -4.15 -9.04 -2.33
CA VAL A 245 -4.59 -8.24 -3.48
C VAL A 245 -5.07 -9.19 -4.59
N ALA A 246 -6.38 -9.28 -4.76
CA ALA A 246 -7.02 -10.17 -5.71
C ALA A 246 -7.37 -9.44 -7.01
N PHE A 247 -6.72 -9.79 -8.11
CA PHE A 247 -7.00 -9.22 -9.42
C PHE A 247 -8.19 -9.91 -10.09
N LEU A 248 -9.26 -9.17 -10.37
CA LEU A 248 -10.32 -9.63 -11.28
C LEU A 248 -9.88 -9.45 -12.73
N ARG A 249 -9.26 -8.31 -13.04
CA ARG A 249 -8.69 -8.02 -14.37
C ARG A 249 -7.34 -7.34 -14.19
N LYS A 250 -6.26 -8.04 -14.57
CA LYS A 250 -4.89 -7.53 -14.49
C LYS A 250 -4.71 -6.20 -15.24
N THR A 251 -3.73 -5.41 -14.79
CA THR A 251 -3.34 -4.14 -15.41
C THR A 251 -2.99 -4.36 -16.88
N LYS A 252 -3.71 -3.69 -17.78
CA LYS A 252 -3.47 -3.78 -19.23
C LYS A 252 -3.80 -2.47 -19.92
N HIS A 253 -3.00 -2.13 -20.92
CA HIS A 253 -3.31 -1.09 -21.90
C HIS A 253 -4.31 -1.64 -22.94
N VAL A 254 -5.38 -0.90 -23.17
CA VAL A 254 -6.42 -1.21 -24.14
C VAL A 254 -6.48 -0.07 -25.17
N PRO A 255 -6.11 -0.32 -26.43
CA PRO A 255 -6.28 0.67 -27.48
C PRO A 255 -7.77 0.87 -27.78
N LEU A 256 -8.17 2.11 -28.04
CA LEU A 256 -9.50 2.47 -28.50
C LEU A 256 -9.50 2.71 -30.01
N ALA A 257 -10.68 2.66 -30.62
CA ALA A 257 -10.85 3.09 -32.00
C ALA A 257 -10.42 4.55 -32.15
N LYS A 258 -9.80 4.87 -33.31
CA LYS A 258 -9.48 6.25 -33.63
C LYS A 258 -10.78 7.07 -33.75
N VAL A 259 -10.73 8.30 -33.24
CA VAL A 259 -11.83 9.26 -33.37
C VAL A 259 -11.21 10.55 -33.91
N GLY A 260 -11.55 10.90 -35.15
CA GLY A 260 -10.86 12.00 -35.85
C GLY A 260 -9.37 11.71 -36.07
N ASP A 261 -8.53 12.74 -36.00
CA ASP A 261 -7.07 12.67 -36.18
C ASP A 261 -6.33 12.40 -34.86
N SER A 262 -6.84 11.49 -34.03
CA SER A 262 -6.22 11.11 -32.76
C SER A 262 -6.19 9.62 -32.49
N THR A 263 -5.11 9.18 -31.83
CA THR A 263 -4.94 7.83 -31.30
C THR A 263 -5.27 7.82 -29.81
N ARG A 264 -6.21 6.97 -29.40
CA ARG A 264 -6.77 6.92 -28.03
C ARG A 264 -6.59 5.55 -27.41
N GLY A 265 -6.52 5.49 -26.09
CA GLY A 265 -6.54 4.25 -25.34
C GLY A 265 -6.68 4.52 -23.85
N TYR A 266 -6.66 3.45 -23.06
CA TYR A 266 -6.63 3.58 -21.60
C TYR A 266 -5.86 2.42 -20.98
N VAL A 267 -5.29 2.66 -19.82
CA VAL A 267 -4.74 1.64 -18.94
C VAL A 267 -5.80 1.33 -17.88
N ARG A 268 -6.11 0.05 -17.68
CA ARG A 268 -7.12 -0.39 -16.71
C ARG A 268 -6.57 -1.47 -15.80
N ALA A 269 -6.90 -1.38 -14.52
CA ALA A 269 -6.76 -2.43 -13.54
C ALA A 269 -8.10 -2.63 -12.82
N GLU A 270 -8.41 -3.86 -12.41
CA GLU A 270 -9.49 -4.12 -11.47
C GLU A 270 -9.07 -5.17 -10.46
N LEU A 271 -9.13 -4.78 -9.19
CA LEU A 271 -8.67 -5.59 -8.05
C LEU A 271 -9.49 -5.30 -6.80
N ALA A 272 -9.48 -6.25 -5.88
CA ALA A 272 -9.99 -6.12 -4.52
C ALA A 272 -8.84 -6.31 -3.53
N LEU A 273 -8.95 -5.71 -2.35
CA LEU A 273 -8.08 -5.97 -1.20
C LEU A 273 -8.89 -6.70 -0.14
N VAL A 274 -8.32 -7.77 0.43
CA VAL A 274 -8.91 -8.51 1.54
C VAL A 274 -7.87 -8.72 2.63
N ALA A 275 -8.24 -8.42 3.87
CA ALA A 275 -7.53 -8.88 5.06
C ALA A 275 -8.09 -10.25 5.44
N ARG A 276 -7.30 -11.31 5.27
CA ARG A 276 -7.69 -12.70 5.58
C ARG A 276 -8.02 -12.87 7.06
N ASN A 277 -7.20 -12.25 7.92
CA ASN A 277 -7.51 -12.07 9.32
C ASN A 277 -7.09 -10.66 9.76
N GLU A 278 -8.07 -9.87 10.17
CA GLU A 278 -7.89 -8.47 10.54
C GLU A 278 -7.19 -8.32 11.89
N ALA A 279 -7.45 -9.24 12.83
CA ALA A 279 -6.93 -9.22 14.19
C ALA A 279 -5.40 -9.42 14.28
N GLY A 280 -4.75 -9.88 13.20
CA GLY A 280 -3.29 -9.95 13.13
C GLY A 280 -2.61 -8.63 12.75
N ASN A 281 -3.38 -7.56 12.55
CA ASN A 281 -2.90 -6.23 12.17
C ASN A 281 -3.38 -5.21 13.20
N GLY A 282 -2.77 -4.03 13.23
CA GLY A 282 -3.19 -2.96 14.12
C GLY A 282 -2.89 -1.56 13.59
N LYS A 283 -3.57 -0.56 14.16
CA LYS A 283 -3.36 0.84 13.79
C LYS A 283 -3.33 1.77 14.99
N ILE A 284 -2.55 2.83 14.86
CA ILE A 284 -2.54 3.97 15.76
C ILE A 284 -2.86 5.19 14.92
N GLU A 285 -3.91 5.93 15.27
CA GLU A 285 -4.40 7.08 14.52
C GLU A 285 -4.26 8.37 15.31
N ASN A 286 -4.16 9.49 14.59
CA ASN A 286 -4.18 10.85 15.16
C ASN A 286 -3.12 11.07 16.26
N CYS A 287 -1.88 10.62 16.05
CA CYS A 287 -0.79 10.97 16.96
C CYS A 287 -0.51 12.48 16.94
N ASP A 288 -0.15 13.05 18.09
CA ASP A 288 0.39 14.42 18.11
C ASP A 288 1.75 14.44 17.40
N ILE A 289 1.87 15.37 16.45
CA ILE A 289 3.04 15.57 15.56
C ILE A 289 3.65 16.98 15.71
N SER A 290 3.25 17.72 16.74
CA SER A 290 3.74 19.08 17.04
C SER A 290 5.21 19.13 17.49
#